data_AF-A0A816B5N9-F1
#
_entry.id   AF-A0A816B5N9-F1
#
_cell.length_a   1.000
_cell.length_b   1.000
_cell.length_c   1.000
_cell.angle_alpha   90.00
_cell.angle_beta   90.00
_cell.angle_gamma   90.00
#
_symmetry.space_group_name_H-M   'P 1'
#
loop_
_entity.id
_entity.type
_entity.pdbx_description
1 polymer ?
#
loop_
_entity_poly.entity_id
_entity_poly.type
_entity_poly.pdbx_seq_one_letter_code
_entity_poly.pdbx_strand_id
1 'polypeptide(L)'
;MEKAIRVIYVASLDLFNRCHGMNSLGQSHIGGVVVVYRYGQNTSRIKSFIDKNSLKISFILLDNQDDYKSYDISSTLIRQKLKLNENCSHLTYNSVLEYLQTIPNYY
;
A
#
# COMPACT_ATOMS: atom_id res chain seq x y z
N MET A 1 4.89 -33.12 9.62
CA MET A 1 4.05 -31.93 9.90
C MET A 1 4.11 -31.03 8.67
N GLU A 2 3.01 -30.88 7.93
CA GLU A 2 2.93 -29.82 6.91
C GLU A 2 2.96 -28.45 7.59
N LYS A 3 3.80 -27.53 7.10
CA LYS A 3 3.78 -26.14 7.55
C LYS A 3 2.51 -25.48 7.00
N ALA A 4 1.68 -24.95 7.89
CA ALA A 4 0.52 -24.17 7.48
C ALA A 4 0.96 -22.93 6.69
N ILE A 5 0.47 -22.79 5.46
CA ILE A 5 0.64 -21.59 4.64
C ILE A 5 -0.28 -20.52 5.21
N ARG A 6 0.25 -19.32 5.45
CA ARG A 6 -0.51 -18.13 5.87
C ARG A 6 -0.46 -17.08 4.78
N VAL A 7 -1.59 -16.46 4.48
CA VAL A 7 -1.68 -15.35 3.52
C VAL A 7 -1.77 -14.04 4.28
N ILE A 8 -0.88 -13.09 4.00
CA ILE A 8 -0.93 -11.75 4.60
C ILE A 8 -1.29 -10.74 3.51
N TYR A 9 -2.42 -10.06 3.69
CA TYR A 9 -2.84 -8.99 2.80
C TYR A 9 -2.27 -7.65 3.29
N VAL A 10 -1.43 -7.01 2.48
CA VAL A 10 -0.85 -5.70 2.81
C VAL A 10 -1.63 -4.62 2.06
N ALA A 11 -2.12 -3.62 2.80
CA ALA A 11 -2.97 -2.55 2.28
C ALA A 11 -2.50 -1.18 2.77
N SER A 12 -2.72 -0.13 1.98
CA SER A 12 -2.62 1.24 2.50
C SER A 12 -3.85 1.61 3.34
N LEU A 13 -3.71 2.61 4.21
CA LEU A 13 -4.83 3.16 4.96
C LEU A 13 -5.94 3.73 4.06
N ASP A 14 -5.59 4.29 2.90
CA ASP A 14 -6.58 4.80 1.94
C ASP A 14 -7.47 3.67 1.41
N LEU A 15 -6.88 2.52 1.10
CA LEU A 15 -7.62 1.35 0.66
C LEU A 15 -8.46 0.77 1.81
N PHE A 16 -7.90 0.66 3.01
CA PHE A 16 -8.64 0.23 4.20
C PHE A 16 -9.86 1.12 4.48
N ASN A 17 -9.70 2.43 4.33
CA ASN A 17 -10.76 3.41 4.55
C ASN A 17 -11.88 3.38 3.51
N ARG A 18 -11.63 2.82 2.32
CA ARG A 18 -12.63 2.72 1.24
C ARG A 18 -13.22 1.33 1.08
N CYS A 19 -12.47 0.29 1.43
CA CYS A 19 -12.89 -1.10 1.24
C CYS A 19 -13.52 -1.66 2.51
N HIS A 20 -14.82 -1.93 2.48
CA HIS A 20 -15.54 -2.58 3.58
C HIS A 20 -15.19 -4.09 3.71
N GLY A 21 -14.72 -4.72 2.61
CA GLY A 21 -14.31 -6.12 2.57
C GLY A 21 -12.98 -6.43 3.27
N MET A 22 -12.20 -5.42 3.67
CA MET A 22 -10.97 -5.66 4.47
C MET A 22 -11.28 -6.29 5.83
N ASN A 23 -12.47 -6.02 6.35
CA ASN A 23 -12.91 -6.53 7.64
C ASN A 23 -13.15 -8.04 7.57
N SER A 24 -13.84 -8.51 6.52
CA SER A 24 -14.09 -9.93 6.31
C SER A 24 -12.80 -10.70 6.00
N LEU A 25 -11.86 -10.08 5.27
CA LEU A 25 -10.53 -10.65 5.05
C LEU A 25 -9.76 -10.84 6.36
N GLY A 26 -9.78 -9.82 7.25
CA GLY A 26 -9.14 -9.89 8.58
C GLY A 26 -9.80 -10.86 9.56
N GLN A 27 -11.01 -11.34 9.27
CA GLN A 27 -11.72 -12.36 10.04
C GLN A 27 -11.49 -13.78 9.50
N SER A 28 -10.89 -13.92 8.32
CA SER A 28 -10.67 -15.23 7.71
C SER A 28 -9.70 -16.10 8.53
N HIS A 29 -9.88 -17.42 8.45
CA HIS A 29 -9.04 -18.37 9.18
C HIS A 29 -7.68 -18.59 8.52
N ILE A 30 -7.54 -18.19 7.25
CA ILE A 30 -6.39 -18.48 6.37
C ILE A 30 -5.43 -17.29 6.25
N GLY A 31 -5.85 -16.08 6.63
CA GLY A 31 -5.04 -14.88 6.48
C GLY A 31 -5.11 -13.84 7.59
N GLY A 32 -4.23 -12.85 7.47
CA GLY A 32 -4.20 -11.64 8.28
C GLY A 32 -4.09 -10.41 7.37
N VAL A 33 -4.45 -9.24 7.88
CA VAL A 33 -4.33 -7.97 7.15
C VAL A 33 -3.31 -7.10 7.85
N VAL A 34 -2.41 -6.50 7.08
CA VAL A 34 -1.48 -5.47 7.55
C VAL A 34 -1.84 -4.18 6.84
N VAL A 35 -2.33 -3.21 7.60
CA VAL A 35 -2.64 -1.87 7.09
C VAL A 35 -1.44 -0.97 7.39
N VAL A 36 -0.82 -0.49 6.33
CA VAL A 36 0.34 0.39 6.38
C VAL A 36 -0.13 1.83 6.18
N TYR A 37 0.34 2.74 7.03
CA TYR A 37 -0.08 4.13 6.99
C TYR A 37 1.05 5.09 7.31
N ARG A 38 0.91 6.35 6.91
CA ARG A 38 1.89 7.42 7.11
C ARG A 38 1.37 8.45 8.10
N TYR A 39 2.29 9.24 8.67
CA TYR A 39 1.94 10.40 9.48
C TYR A 39 1.05 11.37 8.69
N GLY A 40 0.05 11.96 9.35
CA GLY A 40 -0.89 12.91 8.74
C GLY A 40 -2.09 12.29 8.01
N GLN A 41 -2.14 10.96 7.82
CA GLN A 41 -3.33 10.31 7.28
C GLN A 41 -4.47 10.22 8.31
N ASN A 42 -5.72 10.16 7.84
CA ASN A 42 -6.90 10.06 8.70
C ASN A 42 -7.02 8.65 9.34
N THR A 43 -6.68 8.56 10.62
CA THR A 43 -6.70 7.32 11.42
C THR A 43 -8.01 7.08 12.19
N SER A 44 -9.07 7.89 11.98
CA SER A 44 -10.35 7.75 12.70
C SER A 44 -10.95 6.34 12.61
N ARG A 45 -10.87 5.72 11.43
CA ARG A 45 -11.38 4.36 11.20
C ARG A 45 -10.50 3.28 11.84
N ILE A 46 -9.21 3.55 12.09
CA ILE A 46 -8.34 2.64 12.85
C ILE A 46 -8.82 2.60 14.30
N LYS A 47 -9.03 3.77 14.91
CA LYS A 47 -9.48 3.89 16.31
C LYS A 47 -10.78 3.12 16.54
N SER A 48 -11.77 3.32 15.67
CA SER A 48 -13.05 2.60 15.74
C SER A 48 -12.95 1.08 15.51
N PHE A 49 -11.83 0.60 14.95
CA PHE A 49 -11.54 -0.81 14.73
C PHE A 49 -10.86 -1.49 15.91
N ILE A 50 -9.86 -0.82 16.51
CA ILE A 50 -9.13 -1.33 17.68
C ILE A 50 -10.10 -1.57 18.84
N ASP A 51 -11.11 -0.70 18.99
CA ASP A 51 -12.13 -0.79 20.04
C ASP A 51 -13.02 -2.06 19.94
N LYS A 52 -12.99 -2.80 18.81
CA LYS A 52 -13.86 -3.97 18.57
C LYS A 52 -13.20 -5.35 18.82
N ASN A 53 -12.01 -5.41 19.43
CA ASN A 53 -11.37 -6.60 20.05
C ASN A 53 -11.34 -7.95 19.28
N SER A 54 -11.63 -8.02 17.98
CA SER A 54 -11.95 -9.31 17.32
C SER A 54 -11.26 -9.55 15.97
N LEU A 55 -10.20 -8.81 15.63
CA LEU A 55 -9.70 -8.77 14.26
C LEU A 55 -8.21 -9.05 14.14
N LYS A 56 -7.82 -9.95 13.22
CA LYS A 56 -6.43 -10.20 12.81
C LYS A 56 -5.93 -9.12 11.85
N ILE A 57 -6.17 -7.86 12.20
CA ILE A 57 -5.72 -6.70 11.42
C ILE A 57 -4.63 -5.99 12.24
N SER A 58 -3.43 -5.92 11.69
CA SER A 58 -2.32 -5.17 12.26
C SER A 58 -2.19 -3.83 11.56
N PHE A 59 -1.97 -2.76 12.32
CA PHE A 59 -1.75 -1.42 11.78
C PHE A 59 -0.29 -1.04 12.00
N ILE A 60 0.42 -0.69 10.92
CA ILE A 60 1.83 -0.31 10.93
C ILE A 60 1.95 1.14 10.45
N LEU A 61 2.41 2.01 11.35
CA LEU A 61 2.81 3.36 10.98
C LEU A 61 4.21 3.28 10.36
N LEU A 62 4.35 3.72 9.11
CA LEU A 62 5.65 4.04 8.53
C LEU A 62 6.06 5.41 9.06
N ASP A 63 6.93 5.40 10.06
CA ASP A 63 7.65 6.60 10.45
C ASP A 63 8.89 6.75 9.57
N ASN A 64 9.20 7.98 9.17
CA ASN A 64 10.38 8.29 8.36
C ASN A 64 11.68 8.32 9.19
N GLN A 65 11.64 7.82 10.43
CA GLN A 65 12.78 7.81 11.35
C GLN A 65 13.67 6.57 11.22
N ASP A 66 13.21 5.50 10.58
CA ASP A 66 14.02 4.32 10.25
C ASP A 66 14.48 4.35 8.77
N ASP A 67 15.47 3.52 8.42
CA ASP A 67 16.07 3.36 7.07
C ASP A 67 15.06 3.13 5.91
N TYR A 68 13.78 2.93 6.24
CA TYR A 68 12.66 2.76 5.32
C TYR A 68 11.91 4.09 5.10
N LYS A 69 12.52 4.99 4.33
CA LYS A 69 11.83 6.21 3.87
C LYS A 69 10.60 5.85 3.05
N SER A 70 9.42 6.22 3.54
CA SER A 70 8.20 6.11 2.74
C SER A 70 8.19 7.25 1.72
N TYR A 71 8.52 6.96 0.46
CA TYR A 71 8.43 7.96 -0.59
C TYR A 71 6.97 8.26 -0.91
N ASP A 72 6.59 9.53 -0.84
CA ASP A 72 5.26 9.97 -1.28
C ASP A 72 5.18 10.06 -2.80
N ILE A 73 5.25 8.89 -3.44
CA ILE A 73 5.19 8.73 -4.88
C ILE A 73 3.90 7.99 -5.21
N SER A 74 3.10 8.56 -6.12
CA SER A 74 1.90 7.92 -6.64
C SER A 74 2.06 7.62 -8.13
N SER A 75 1.38 6.58 -8.61
CA SER A 75 1.34 6.28 -10.04
C SER A 75 0.70 7.41 -10.86
N THR A 76 -0.18 8.22 -10.24
CA THR A 76 -0.77 9.40 -10.89
C THR A 76 0.28 10.45 -11.19
N LEU A 77 1.16 10.75 -10.22
CA LEU A 77 2.28 11.67 -10.39
C LEU A 77 3.22 11.19 -11.50
N ILE A 78 3.59 9.90 -11.49
CA ILE A 78 4.46 9.31 -12.51
C ILE A 78 3.84 9.47 -13.90
N ARG A 79 2.55 9.14 -14.07
CA ARG A 79 1.86 9.30 -15.36
C ARG A 79 1.83 10.76 -15.84
N GLN A 80 1.59 11.72 -14.93
CA GLN A 80 1.60 13.14 -15.28
C GLN A 80 2.98 13.58 -15.77
N LYS A 81 4.04 13.23 -15.05
CA LYS A 81 5.43 13.55 -15.43
C LYS A 81 5.81 12.95 -16.77
N LEU A 82 5.48 11.68 -16.99
CA LEU A 82 5.79 11.03 -18.25
C LEU A 82 5.05 11.67 -19.45
N LYS A 83 3.78 12.08 -19.27
CA LYS A 83 3.04 12.83 -20.30
C LYS A 83 3.68 14.17 -20.67
N LEU A 84 4.38 14.79 -19.71
CA LEU A 84 5.09 16.05 -19.90
C LEU A 84 6.54 15.83 -20.37
N ASN A 85 6.94 14.60 -20.69
CA ASN A 85 8.32 14.22 -21.00
C ASN A 85 9.32 14.59 -19.90
N GLU A 86 8.90 14.60 -18.63
CA GLU A 86 9.76 14.87 -17.48
C GLU A 86 10.51 13.62 -16.99
N ASN A 87 11.68 13.83 -16.41
CA ASN A 87 12.50 12.76 -15.85
C ASN A 87 11.82 12.08 -14.63
N CYS A 88 11.73 10.75 -14.68
CA CYS A 88 11.15 9.89 -13.65
C CYS A 88 12.14 8.86 -13.05
N SER A 89 13.44 8.94 -13.34
CA SER A 89 14.47 7.95 -12.95
C SER A 89 14.62 7.73 -11.44
N HIS A 90 14.16 8.69 -10.63
CA HIS A 90 14.20 8.61 -9.16
C HIS A 90 12.82 8.34 -8.54
N LEU A 91 11.80 8.12 -9.37
CA LEU A 91 10.42 7.90 -8.91
C LEU A 91 9.98 6.44 -9.03
N THR A 92 10.69 5.64 -9.83
CA THR A 92 10.45 4.21 -10.01
C THR A 92 11.75 3.54 -10.48
N TYR A 93 11.75 2.22 -10.58
CA TYR A 93 12.88 1.48 -11.11
C TYR A 93 13.13 1.79 -12.60
N ASN A 94 14.41 1.93 -12.98
CA ASN A 94 14.79 2.16 -14.38
C ASN A 94 14.28 1.06 -15.32
N SER A 95 14.30 -0.20 -14.89
CA SER A 95 13.75 -1.32 -15.67
C SER A 95 12.26 -1.17 -15.98
N VAL A 96 11.49 -0.51 -15.10
CA VAL A 96 10.09 -0.16 -15.38
C VAL A 96 10.04 0.91 -16.46
N LEU A 97 10.86 1.96 -16.37
CA LEU A 97 10.90 3.03 -17.39
C LEU A 97 11.30 2.49 -18.77
N GLU A 98 12.32 1.64 -18.82
CA GLU A 98 12.76 0.95 -20.05
C GLU A 98 11.61 0.12 -20.64
N TYR A 99 10.90 -0.64 -19.81
CA TYR A 99 9.73 -1.39 -20.27
C TYR A 99 8.63 -0.48 -20.84
N LEU A 100 8.33 0.64 -20.18
CA LEU A 100 7.29 1.57 -20.64
C LEU A 100 7.60 2.18 -22.01
N GLN A 101 8.88 2.38 -22.35
CA GLN A 101 9.31 2.84 -23.67
C GLN A 101 9.03 1.81 -24.79
N THR A 102 8.89 0.53 -24.45
CA THR A 102 8.58 -0.53 -25.43
C THR A 102 7.10 -0.57 -25.82
N ILE A 103 6.23 0.10 -25.08
CA ILE A 103 4.78 0.06 -25.28
C ILE A 103 4.38 1.17 -26.26
N PRO A 104 3.82 0.85 -27.43
CA PRO A 104 3.35 1.86 -28.38
C PRO A 104 2.25 2.73 -27.76
N ASN A 105 2.31 4.04 -27.98
CA ASN A 105 1.33 5.01 -27.47
C ASN A 105 1.14 4.98 -25.94
N TYR A 106 2.18 4.61 -25.19
CA TYR A 106 2.11 4.67 -23.73
C TYR A 106 1.99 6.12 -23.19
N TYR A 107 2.14 7.12 -24.06
CA TYR A 107 1.95 8.54 -23.78
C TYR A 107 0.98 9.21 -24.77
#